data_AF-A0AAI8T6U7-F1
#
_entry.id   AF-A0AAI8T6U7-F1
#
_cell.length_a   1.000
_cell.length_b   1.000
_cell.length_c   1.000
_cell.angle_alpha   90.00
_cell.angle_beta   90.00
_cell.angle_gamma   90.00
#
_symmetry.space_group_name_H-M   'P 1'
#
loop_
_entity.id
_entity.type
_entity.pdbx_description
1 polymer ?
#
loop_
_entity_poly.entity_id
_entity_poly.type
_entity_poly.pdbx_seq_one_letter_code
_entity_poly.pdbx_strand_id
1 'polypeptide(L)'
;MPLVIKAYANSDDVLIAWNASDWDESWVGFKLDRRDTKTGIESVIMNRIPAQPGGQQVPDTGISSDQSPIRRCIWTDHSVASTDSVSYRVTAMRAAKDGFSADESSLSEWTDPLVASGEVGDGLAAYFNRGTLMSQVISRFVHGDVTPNRFTNLPTTLKRRGFLRDDTCLEMPAIRS
;
A
#
# COMPACT_ATOMS: atom_id res chain seq x y z
N MET A 1 -18.60 16.37 2.95
CA MET A 1 -18.04 16.19 4.30
C MET A 1 -16.67 15.52 4.15
N PRO A 2 -15.70 15.80 5.04
CA PRO A 2 -14.35 15.29 4.89
C PRO A 2 -14.30 13.78 5.08
N LEU A 3 -13.36 13.14 4.39
CA LEU A 3 -13.06 11.71 4.59
C LEU A 3 -12.55 11.48 6.01
N VAL A 4 -12.85 10.30 6.57
CA VAL A 4 -12.34 9.85 7.86
C VAL A 4 -11.27 8.80 7.61
N ILE A 5 -10.06 9.02 8.13
CA ILE A 5 -8.88 8.17 7.92
C ILE A 5 -8.38 7.60 9.25
N LYS A 6 -7.89 6.36 9.20
CA LYS A 6 -7.14 5.72 10.29
C LYS A 6 -5.91 5.02 9.72
N ALA A 7 -4.84 5.01 10.49
CA ALA A 7 -3.60 4.33 10.14
C ALA A 7 -3.11 3.49 11.33
N TYR A 8 -2.57 2.31 11.02
CA TYR A 8 -2.07 1.35 12.00
C TYR A 8 -0.67 0.92 11.60
N ALA A 9 0.32 1.28 12.42
CA ALA A 9 1.70 0.87 12.22
C ALA A 9 1.94 -0.56 12.72
N ASN A 10 2.81 -1.27 12.01
CA ASN A 10 3.37 -2.52 12.47
C ASN A 10 4.72 -2.76 11.78
N SER A 11 5.80 -2.79 12.56
CA SER A 11 7.17 -3.00 12.06
C SER A 11 7.62 -1.93 11.06
N ASP A 12 7.55 -2.24 9.77
CA ASP A 12 7.95 -1.44 8.60
C ASP A 12 6.76 -1.22 7.65
N ASP A 13 5.55 -1.63 8.06
CA ASP A 13 4.32 -1.46 7.32
C ASP A 13 3.37 -0.54 8.07
N VAL A 14 2.68 0.33 7.31
CA VAL A 14 1.53 1.08 7.83
C VAL A 14 0.30 0.73 7.02
N LEU A 15 -0.70 0.15 7.69
CA LEU A 15 -2.01 -0.08 7.11
C LEU A 15 -2.86 1.18 7.27
N ILE A 16 -3.21 1.81 6.16
CA ILE A 16 -4.09 2.98 6.10
C ILE A 16 -5.45 2.54 5.57
N ALA A 17 -6.53 2.98 6.22
CA ALA A 17 -7.89 2.77 5.78
C ALA A 17 -8.71 4.05 5.96
N TRP A 18 -9.65 4.30 5.06
CA TRP A 18 -10.52 5.46 5.12
C TRP A 18 -11.95 5.11 4.74
N ASN A 19 -12.87 6.00 5.10
CA ASN A 19 -14.27 5.91 4.73
C ASN A 19 -14.88 7.32 4.57
N ALA A 20 -16.00 7.40 3.85
CA ALA A 20 -16.84 8.58 3.75
C ALA A 20 -18.19 8.30 4.41
N SER A 21 -18.77 9.29 5.08
CA SER A 21 -20.17 9.21 5.53
C SER A 21 -21.13 9.25 4.34
N ASP A 22 -20.81 10.06 3.33
CA ASP A 22 -21.53 10.18 2.08
C ASP A 22 -20.56 10.03 0.92
N TRP A 23 -20.88 9.14 -0.01
CA TRP A 23 -20.10 8.86 -1.20
C TRP A 23 -20.58 9.74 -2.36
N ASP A 24 -19.67 10.48 -2.99
CA ASP A 24 -19.94 11.21 -4.22
C ASP A 24 -19.59 10.32 -5.42
N GLU A 25 -20.58 10.08 -6.30
CA GLU A 25 -20.42 9.24 -7.50
C GLU A 25 -19.41 9.81 -8.51
N SER A 26 -19.04 11.09 -8.39
CA SER A 26 -18.01 11.72 -9.23
C SER A 26 -16.58 11.35 -8.83
N TRP A 27 -16.38 10.72 -7.66
CA TRP A 27 -15.05 10.30 -7.22
C TRP A 27 -14.57 9.06 -7.98
N VAL A 28 -13.36 9.13 -8.51
CA VAL A 28 -12.73 8.06 -9.31
C VAL A 28 -11.58 7.37 -8.58
N GLY A 29 -11.23 7.84 -7.39
CA GLY A 29 -10.22 7.26 -6.51
C GLY A 29 -9.71 8.28 -5.50
N PHE A 30 -8.55 7.99 -4.92
CA PHE A 30 -7.99 8.76 -3.80
C PHE A 30 -6.51 9.07 -3.97
N LYS A 31 -6.12 10.29 -3.61
CA LYS A 31 -4.74 10.70 -3.37
C LYS A 31 -4.44 10.51 -1.90
N LEU A 32 -3.27 9.95 -1.59
CA LEU A 32 -2.81 9.79 -0.22
C LEU A 32 -1.52 10.61 -0.02
N ASP A 33 -1.56 11.55 0.91
CA ASP A 33 -0.40 12.32 1.36
C ASP A 33 0.17 11.67 2.62
N ARG A 34 1.49 11.69 2.74
CA ARG A 34 2.24 11.30 3.93
C ARG A 34 3.07 12.48 4.41
N ARG A 35 3.11 12.68 5.72
CA ARG A 35 3.98 13.64 6.38
C ARG A 35 4.93 12.93 7.33
N ASP A 36 6.22 13.19 7.20
CA ASP A 36 7.19 12.89 8.25
C ASP A 36 6.99 13.90 9.39
N THR A 37 6.67 13.42 10.59
CA THR A 37 6.32 14.29 11.72
C THR A 37 7.54 14.87 12.43
N LYS A 38 8.75 14.33 12.18
CA LYS A 38 10.01 14.85 12.70
C LYS A 38 10.52 16.00 11.83
N THR A 39 10.46 15.85 10.50
CA THR A 39 10.98 16.85 9.54
C THR A 39 9.91 17.81 9.02
N GLY A 40 8.63 17.43 9.11
CA GLY A 40 7.51 18.18 8.54
C GLY A 40 7.37 18.03 7.02
N ILE A 41 8.20 17.21 6.37
CA ILE A 41 8.18 17.02 4.92
C ILE A 41 6.92 16.24 4.53
N GLU A 42 6.14 16.80 3.59
CA GLU A 42 4.98 16.16 2.99
C GLU A 42 5.34 15.57 1.62
N SER A 43 4.84 14.37 1.34
CA SER A 43 5.06 13.64 0.08
C SER A 43 3.80 12.89 -0.32
N VAL A 44 3.53 12.80 -1.62
CA VAL A 44 2.43 11.97 -2.14
C VAL A 44 2.86 10.51 -2.20
N ILE A 45 2.00 9.61 -1.76
CA ILE A 45 2.24 8.17 -1.82
C ILE A 45 2.23 7.68 -3.26
N MET A 46 3.19 6.81 -3.56
CA MET A 46 3.35 6.18 -4.88
C MET A 46 2.46 4.95 -5.00
N ASN A 47 1.66 4.92 -6.06
CA ASN A 47 0.86 3.79 -6.49
C ASN A 47 1.65 2.93 -7.51
N ARG A 48 1.37 1.62 -7.55
CA ARG A 48 1.94 0.67 -8.54
C ARG A 48 0.92 0.16 -9.54
N ILE A 49 -0.32 0.62 -9.42
CA ILE A 49 -1.42 0.30 -10.34
C ILE A 49 -1.53 1.46 -11.36
N PRO A 50 -1.64 1.16 -12.67
CA PRO A 50 -1.80 2.20 -13.69
C PRO A 50 -3.13 2.96 -13.54
N ALA A 51 -3.12 4.21 -14.01
CA ALA A 51 -4.24 5.14 -13.90
C ALA A 51 -5.50 4.70 -14.65
N GLN A 52 -5.39 3.73 -15.56
CA GLN A 52 -6.49 3.13 -16.32
C GLN A 52 -6.27 1.62 -16.46
N PRO A 53 -7.34 0.81 -16.49
CA PRO A 53 -7.24 -0.61 -16.84
C PRO A 53 -6.57 -0.78 -18.21
N GLY A 54 -5.63 -1.72 -18.33
CA GLY A 54 -4.87 -1.93 -19.56
C GLY A 54 -3.85 -0.82 -19.90
N GLY A 55 -3.62 0.12 -18.99
CA GLY A 55 -2.58 1.14 -19.15
C GLY A 55 -1.16 0.57 -19.17
N GLN A 56 -0.19 1.42 -19.50
CA GLN A 56 1.23 1.03 -19.51
C GLN A 56 1.68 0.56 -18.12
N GLN A 57 2.65 -0.36 -18.10
CA GLN A 57 3.27 -0.80 -16.86
C GLN A 57 3.86 0.40 -16.12
N VAL A 58 3.52 0.51 -14.84
CA VAL A 58 4.06 1.54 -13.95
C VAL A 58 5.54 1.22 -13.66
N PRO A 59 6.45 2.21 -13.64
CA PRO A 59 7.83 1.99 -13.22
C PRO A 59 7.94 1.36 -11.83
N ASP A 60 9.07 0.71 -11.53
CA ASP A 60 9.30 0.09 -10.20
C ASP A 60 9.23 1.09 -9.04
N THR A 61 9.55 2.37 -9.33
CA THR A 61 9.43 3.51 -8.40
C THR A 61 7.99 3.92 -8.14
N GLY A 62 7.02 3.38 -8.88
CA GLY A 62 5.61 3.75 -8.83
C GLY A 62 5.29 5.01 -9.64
N ILE A 63 4.01 5.37 -9.59
CA ILE A 63 3.43 6.62 -10.09
C ILE A 63 2.70 7.29 -8.93
N SER A 64 2.77 8.61 -8.80
CA SER A 64 2.14 9.31 -7.68
C SER A 64 0.61 9.10 -7.66
N SER A 65 0.02 9.02 -6.45
CA SER A 65 -1.42 8.76 -6.30
C SER A 65 -2.33 9.91 -6.75
N ASP A 66 -1.78 11.09 -7.05
CA ASP A 66 -2.50 12.17 -7.75
C ASP A 66 -2.59 11.93 -9.27
N GLN A 67 -1.63 11.21 -9.85
CA GLN A 67 -1.59 10.82 -11.25
C GLN A 67 -2.23 9.45 -11.51
N SER A 68 -2.26 8.58 -10.50
CA SER A 68 -2.98 7.31 -10.51
C SER A 68 -3.71 7.09 -9.18
N PRO A 69 -4.95 7.62 -9.06
CA PRO A 69 -5.72 7.53 -7.83
C PRO A 69 -5.92 6.09 -7.36
N ILE A 70 -5.78 5.89 -6.04
CA ILE A 70 -6.00 4.60 -5.39
C ILE A 70 -7.51 4.31 -5.43
N ARG A 71 -7.91 3.16 -5.95
CA ARG A 71 -9.33 2.78 -6.16
C ARG A 71 -9.89 1.84 -5.09
N ARG A 72 -9.20 1.72 -3.97
CA ARG A 72 -9.60 0.93 -2.79
C ARG A 72 -9.53 1.84 -1.58
N CYS A 73 -10.36 1.60 -0.58
CA CYS A 73 -10.39 2.39 0.66
C CYS A 73 -9.34 1.93 1.69
N ILE A 74 -8.31 1.24 1.21
CA ILE A 74 -7.25 0.63 2.01
C ILE A 74 -5.95 0.69 1.22
N TRP A 75 -4.86 0.98 1.91
CA TRP A 75 -3.51 1.03 1.37
C TRP A 75 -2.50 0.55 2.41
N THR A 76 -1.47 -0.16 1.98
CA THR A 76 -0.33 -0.49 2.85
C THR A 76 0.89 0.26 2.37
N ASP A 77 1.39 1.19 3.19
CA ASP A 77 2.65 1.89 2.93
C ASP A 77 3.81 1.02 3.41
N HIS A 78 4.53 0.44 2.45
CA HIS A 78 5.73 -0.37 2.65
C HIS A 78 7.04 0.44 2.58
N SER A 79 6.95 1.78 2.46
CA SER A 79 8.11 2.65 2.27
C SER A 79 8.55 3.35 3.55
N VAL A 80 7.92 3.02 4.68
CA VAL A 80 8.23 3.56 6.01
C VAL A 80 9.32 2.69 6.64
N ALA A 81 10.40 3.30 7.10
CA ALA A 81 11.41 2.56 7.86
C ALA A 81 10.96 2.38 9.31
N SER A 82 11.41 1.30 9.96
CA SER A 82 11.23 1.15 11.41
C SER A 82 11.79 2.38 12.14
N THR A 83 11.05 2.91 13.12
CA THR A 83 11.30 4.17 13.87
C THR A 83 10.94 5.49 13.18
N ASP A 84 10.44 5.46 11.94
CA ASP A 84 9.83 6.64 11.34
C ASP A 84 8.56 7.03 12.09
N SER A 85 8.34 8.33 12.23
CA SER A 85 7.08 8.86 12.75
C SER A 85 6.37 9.60 11.62
N VAL A 86 5.17 9.13 11.30
CA VAL A 86 4.44 9.58 10.10
C VAL A 86 2.98 9.88 10.43
N SER A 87 2.39 10.78 9.65
CA SER A 87 0.95 11.04 9.59
C SER A 87 0.47 10.90 8.15
N TYR A 88 -0.79 10.53 7.96
CA TYR A 88 -1.41 10.38 6.65
C TYR A 88 -2.64 11.26 6.49
N ARG A 89 -2.93 11.65 5.25
CA ARG A 89 -4.15 12.37 4.89
C ARG A 89 -4.63 11.90 3.52
N VAL A 90 -5.94 11.80 3.35
CA VAL A 90 -6.54 11.36 2.09
C VAL A 90 -7.41 12.46 1.48
N THR A 91 -7.40 12.54 0.15
CA THR A 91 -8.26 13.41 -0.65
C THR A 91 -8.91 12.58 -1.74
N ALA A 92 -10.21 12.72 -1.94
CA ALA A 92 -10.87 12.14 -3.10
C ALA A 92 -10.45 12.86 -4.38
N MET A 93 -10.42 12.11 -5.48
CA MET A 93 -10.02 12.59 -6.80
C MET A 93 -11.18 12.46 -7.77
N ARG A 94 -11.34 13.45 -8.66
CA ARG A 94 -12.29 13.44 -9.78
C ARG A 94 -11.55 13.28 -11.10
N ALA A 95 -12.24 12.73 -12.10
CA ALA A 95 -11.73 12.77 -13.47
C ALA A 95 -11.71 14.21 -13.98
N ALA A 96 -10.64 14.56 -14.67
CA ALA A 96 -10.47 15.85 -15.35
C ALA A 96 -10.10 15.61 -16.82
N LYS A 97 -10.14 16.67 -17.63
CA LYS A 97 -9.86 16.59 -19.08
C LYS A 97 -8.52 15.90 -19.39
N ASP A 98 -7.49 16.20 -18.60
CA ASP A 98 -6.12 15.73 -18.81
C ASP A 98 -5.57 15.04 -17.54
N GLY A 99 -6.39 14.21 -16.87
CA GLY A 99 -5.97 13.41 -15.71
C GLY A 99 -6.97 13.48 -14.57
N PHE A 100 -6.50 13.90 -13.39
CA PHE A 100 -7.31 13.92 -12.18
C PHE A 100 -7.17 15.26 -11.44
N SER A 101 -8.22 15.63 -10.72
CA SER A 101 -8.22 16.81 -9.85
C SER A 101 -8.67 16.42 -8.44
N ALA A 102 -8.06 17.05 -7.44
CA ALA A 102 -8.43 16.85 -6.04
C ALA A 102 -9.78 17.52 -5.73
N ASP A 103 -10.63 16.83 -4.99
CA ASP A 103 -11.80 17.42 -4.36
C ASP A 103 -11.42 17.91 -2.96
N GLU A 104 -11.00 19.17 -2.86
CA GLU A 104 -10.56 19.77 -1.59
C GLU A 104 -11.64 19.73 -0.49
N SER A 105 -12.92 19.62 -0.86
CA SER A 105 -14.02 19.49 0.11
C SER A 105 -14.09 18.11 0.79
N SER A 106 -13.41 17.11 0.22
CA SER A 106 -13.30 15.75 0.75
C SER A 106 -12.08 15.53 1.63
N LEU A 107 -11.18 16.52 1.71
CA LEU A 107 -9.89 16.41 2.38
C LEU A 107 -10.07 15.97 3.85
N SER A 108 -9.41 14.88 4.24
CA SER A 108 -9.41 14.45 5.63
C SER A 108 -8.53 15.34 6.50
N GLU A 109 -8.72 15.26 7.82
CA GLU A 109 -7.66 15.66 8.76
C GLU A 109 -6.46 14.72 8.64
N TRP A 110 -5.30 15.16 9.14
CA TRP A 110 -4.15 14.27 9.32
C TRP A 110 -4.45 13.23 10.40
N THR A 111 -3.99 11.99 10.22
CA THR A 111 -3.96 11.03 11.33
C THR A 111 -3.04 11.52 12.44
N ASP A 112 -3.33 11.08 13.67
CA ASP A 112 -2.36 11.18 14.76
C ASP A 112 -1.00 10.58 14.33
N PRO A 113 0.12 11.17 14.78
CA PRO A 113 1.45 10.62 14.54
C PRO A 113 1.53 9.17 15.01
N LEU A 114 1.98 8.28 14.13
CA LEU A 114 2.25 6.88 14.44
C LEU A 114 3.73 6.58 14.23
N VAL A 115 4.29 5.73 15.08
CA VAL A 115 5.66 5.24 14.96
C VAL A 115 5.61 3.83 14.40
N ALA A 116 6.29 3.59 13.28
CA ALA A 116 6.42 2.26 12.72
C ALA A 116 7.25 1.38 13.69
N SER A 117 6.55 0.52 14.43
CA SER A 117 7.10 -0.38 15.45
C SER A 117 6.30 -1.68 15.48
N GLY A 118 6.95 -2.80 15.77
CA GLY A 118 6.27 -4.07 16.05
C GLY A 118 5.85 -4.20 17.52
N GLU A 119 6.26 -3.29 18.39
CA GLU A 119 6.02 -3.36 19.83
C GLU A 119 4.52 -3.18 20.14
N VAL A 120 3.95 -4.12 20.89
CA VAL A 120 2.55 -4.09 21.33
C VAL A 120 2.41 -3.96 22.86
N GLY A 121 3.52 -3.69 23.55
CA GLY A 121 3.60 -3.58 25.02
C GLY A 121 4.04 -4.88 25.69
N ASP A 122 4.36 -4.81 27.00
CA ASP A 122 4.73 -5.95 27.85
C ASP A 122 5.89 -6.83 27.33
N GLY A 123 6.83 -6.22 26.60
CA GLY A 123 7.94 -6.93 25.97
C GLY A 123 7.52 -7.83 24.79
N LEU A 124 6.28 -7.69 24.32
CA LEU A 124 5.74 -8.41 23.17
C LEU A 124 5.80 -7.53 21.93
N ALA A 125 6.10 -8.17 20.80
CA ALA A 125 6.01 -7.56 19.49
C ALA A 125 5.14 -8.41 18.56
N ALA A 126 4.18 -7.77 17.91
CA ALA A 126 3.33 -8.37 16.90
C ALA A 126 3.75 -7.86 15.54
N TYR A 127 4.04 -8.78 14.62
CA TYR A 127 4.44 -8.46 13.26
C TYR A 127 3.31 -8.84 12.31
N PHE A 128 2.83 -7.91 11.49
CA PHE A 128 2.01 -8.24 10.31
C PHE A 128 2.94 -8.92 9.31
N ASN A 129 3.29 -10.17 9.58
CA ASN A 129 4.32 -10.88 8.84
C ASN A 129 3.98 -10.90 7.34
N ARG A 130 4.87 -10.32 6.54
CA ARG A 130 5.08 -10.59 5.12
C ARG A 130 5.49 -12.06 4.94
N GLY A 131 4.53 -12.98 5.12
CA GLY A 131 4.72 -14.38 4.78
C GLY A 131 5.43 -15.24 5.83
N THR A 132 4.80 -15.46 6.98
CA THR A 132 4.93 -16.78 7.65
C THR A 132 4.45 -17.92 6.74
N LEU A 133 3.73 -17.60 5.65
CA LEU A 133 3.43 -18.51 4.53
C LEU A 133 4.64 -18.89 3.66
N MET A 134 5.79 -18.20 3.77
CA MET A 134 7.04 -18.68 3.15
C MET A 134 7.56 -19.92 3.89
N SER A 135 7.28 -20.09 5.19
CA SER A 135 7.76 -21.25 5.96
C SER A 135 7.34 -22.59 5.33
N GLN A 136 6.09 -22.70 4.85
CA GLN A 136 5.57 -23.93 4.26
C GLN A 136 6.05 -24.18 2.82
N VAL A 137 6.41 -23.12 2.10
CA VAL A 137 6.91 -23.21 0.73
C VAL A 137 8.42 -23.45 0.74
N ILE A 138 9.16 -22.68 1.53
CA ILE A 138 10.60 -22.82 1.76
C ILE A 138 10.89 -24.19 2.39
N SER A 139 10.08 -24.69 3.33
CA SER A 139 10.27 -26.04 3.90
C SER A 139 10.26 -27.13 2.83
N ARG A 140 9.42 -26.99 1.79
CA ARG A 140 9.39 -27.91 0.63
C ARG A 140 10.64 -27.79 -0.25
N PHE A 141 11.31 -26.63 -0.26
CA PHE A 141 12.53 -26.42 -1.03
C PHE A 141 13.79 -26.81 -0.25
N VAL A 142 13.79 -26.65 1.07
CA VAL A 142 14.94 -27.01 1.90
C VAL A 142 14.87 -28.45 2.42
N HIS A 143 13.72 -29.13 2.36
CA HIS A 143 13.54 -30.52 2.82
C HIS A 143 14.08 -30.77 4.25
N GLY A 144 14.02 -29.76 5.12
CA GLY A 144 14.56 -29.83 6.50
C GLY A 144 16.05 -29.50 6.63
N ASP A 145 16.77 -29.22 5.54
CA ASP A 145 18.18 -28.84 5.52
C ASP A 145 18.34 -27.32 5.56
N VAL A 146 18.56 -26.78 6.76
CA VAL A 146 18.71 -25.34 7.04
C VAL A 146 20.17 -24.87 6.99
N THR A 147 21.04 -25.56 6.24
CA THR A 147 22.43 -25.12 6.09
C THR A 147 22.57 -23.90 5.16
N PRO A 148 23.54 -22.99 5.40
CA PRO A 148 23.72 -21.77 4.60
C PRO A 148 23.81 -22.03 3.09
N ASN A 149 24.46 -23.13 2.67
CA ASN A 149 24.62 -23.50 1.27
C ASN A 149 23.29 -23.77 0.52
N ARG A 150 22.23 -24.19 1.21
CA ARG A 150 20.91 -24.37 0.60
C ARG A 150 20.24 -23.02 0.32
N PHE A 151 20.37 -22.06 1.21
CA PHE A 151 19.81 -20.73 1.06
C PHE A 151 20.49 -19.92 -0.06
N THR A 152 21.80 -20.12 -0.28
CA THR A 152 22.52 -19.45 -1.37
C THR A 152 22.04 -19.91 -2.76
N ASN A 153 21.54 -21.15 -2.88
CA ASN A 153 21.05 -21.73 -4.14
C ASN A 153 19.54 -21.57 -4.34
N LEU A 154 18.82 -21.06 -3.33
CA LEU A 154 17.37 -20.87 -3.37
C LEU A 154 16.89 -19.94 -4.50
N PRO A 155 17.54 -18.78 -4.77
CA PRO A 155 17.12 -17.86 -5.82
C PRO A 155 17.12 -18.51 -7.21
N THR A 156 18.11 -19.38 -7.49
CA THR A 156 18.23 -20.11 -8.76
C THR A 156 17.12 -21.15 -8.91
N THR A 157 16.67 -21.74 -7.81
CA THR A 157 15.64 -22.78 -7.78
C THR A 157 14.24 -22.19 -7.97
N LEU A 158 13.98 -21.02 -7.38
CA LEU A 158 12.71 -20.28 -7.54
C LEU A 158 12.49 -19.81 -9.00
N LYS A 159 13.56 -19.49 -9.74
CA LYS A 159 13.47 -19.07 -11.15
C LYS A 159 13.09 -20.19 -12.12
N ARG A 160 13.27 -21.48 -11.77
CA ARG A 160 13.07 -22.62 -12.69
C ARG A 160 11.66 -23.23 -12.66
N ARG A 161 10.85 -22.97 -11.63
CA ARG A 161 9.47 -23.49 -11.54
C ARG A 161 8.50 -22.32 -11.55
N GLY A 162 7.74 -22.23 -12.64
CA GLY A 162 6.86 -21.11 -12.98
C GLY A 162 6.04 -20.60 -11.80
N PHE A 163 6.41 -19.41 -11.33
CA PHE A 163 5.61 -18.58 -10.45
C PHE A 163 5.33 -17.26 -11.18
N LEU A 164 4.71 -17.37 -12.36
CA LEU A 164 4.01 -16.26 -12.99
C LEU A 164 2.56 -16.39 -12.50
N ARG A 165 2.13 -15.46 -11.63
CA ARG A 165 0.74 -15.39 -11.21
C ARG A 165 -0.07 -14.70 -12.31
N ASP A 166 -1.01 -15.44 -12.88
CA ASP A 166 -2.22 -14.87 -13.48
C ASP A 166 -3.09 -14.35 -12.33
N ASP A 167 -3.03 -13.04 -12.08
CA ASP A 167 -3.90 -12.36 -11.12
C ASP A 167 -5.28 -12.14 -11.76
N THR A 168 -6.14 -13.16 -11.70
CA THR A 168 -7.58 -12.98 -11.87
C THR A 168 -8.18 -12.62 -10.51
N CYS A 169 -8.54 -11.34 -10.34
CA CYS A 169 -9.46 -10.90 -9.30
C CYS A 169 -10.53 -10.01 -9.92
N LEU A 170 -11.77 -10.34 -9.58
CA LEU A 170 -13.02 -9.73 -10.04
C LEU A 170 -12.96 -8.20 -10.01
N GLU A 171 -13.06 -7.60 -11.20
CA GLU A 171 -13.21 -6.16 -11.39
C GLU A 171 -14.60 -5.68 -10.91
N MET A 172 -14.64 -4.51 -10.28
CA MET A 172 -15.88 -3.73 -10.19
C MET A 172 -16.31 -3.34 -11.61
N PRO A 173 -17.62 -3.38 -11.93
CA PRO A 173 -18.07 -3.22 -13.30
C PRO A 173 -17.70 -1.85 -13.85
N ALA A 174 -17.04 -1.85 -15.00
CA ALA A 174 -16.80 -0.66 -15.80
C ALA A 174 -18.13 0.02 -16.15
N ILE A 175 -18.22 1.32 -15.88
CA ILE A 175 -19.31 2.18 -16.35
C ILE A 175 -19.26 2.16 -17.88
N ARG A 176 -20.30 1.57 -18.49
CA ARG A 176 -20.48 1.62 -19.95
C ARG A 176 -20.96 3.01 -20.33
N SER A 177 -20.26 3.63 -21.28
CA SER A 177 -20.79 4.71 -22.13
C SER A 177 -21.85 4.17 -23.09
#